data_AF-A0A379W3K6-F1
#
_entry.id   AF-A0A379W3K6-F1
#
_cell.length_a   1.000
_cell.length_b   1.000
_cell.length_c   1.000
_cell.angle_alpha   90.00
_cell.angle_beta   90.00
_cell.angle_gamma   90.00
#
_symmetry.space_group_name_H-M   'P 1'
#
loop_
_entity.id
_entity.type
_entity.pdbx_description
1 polymer ?
#
loop_
_entity_poly.entity_id
_entity_poly.type
_entity_poly.pdbx_seq_one_letter_code
_entity_poly.pdbx_strand_id
1 'polypeptide(L)'
;MNKVVLLCRPGFEKECAAEITDKAGKREIFGFARVKENAGYVIYECYQPEDGEKLISELPFSSLIFARQWFVVGNCCNIYRRKTELRRLSACCRA
;
A
#
# COMPACT_ATOMS: atom_id res chain seq x y z
N MET A 1 -0.61 10.81 -1.66
CA MET A 1 0.07 9.58 -2.17
C MET A 1 -0.95 8.45 -2.35
N ASN A 2 -0.98 7.72 -3.47
CA ASN A 2 -2.16 6.91 -3.85
C ASN A 2 -2.04 5.38 -3.67
N LYS A 3 -0.90 4.86 -3.22
CA LYS A 3 -0.70 3.41 -3.05
C LYS A 3 -0.41 3.08 -1.61
N VAL A 4 -1.05 2.02 -1.12
CA VAL A 4 -0.79 1.45 0.21
C VAL A 4 -0.27 0.04 0.03
N VAL A 5 0.90 -0.23 0.59
CA VAL A 5 1.46 -1.58 0.61
C VAL A 5 1.10 -2.24 1.92
N LEU A 6 0.56 -3.45 1.84
CA LEU A 6 0.25 -4.30 2.98
C LEU A 6 1.14 -5.54 2.90
N LEU A 7 1.91 -5.78 3.96
CA LEU A 7 2.72 -6.98 4.09
C LEU A 7 1.85 -8.08 4.71
N CYS A 8 1.73 -9.23 4.06
CA CYS A 8 0.89 -10.34 4.52
C CYS A 8 1.73 -11.63 4.54
N ARG A 9 1.19 -12.73 5.09
CA ARG A 9 1.87 -14.04 4.97
C ARG A 9 1.79 -14.54 3.51
N PRO A 10 2.85 -15.14 2.95
CA PRO A 10 2.78 -15.73 1.62
C PRO A 10 1.69 -16.81 1.59
N GLY A 11 0.81 -16.75 0.59
CA GLY A 11 -0.38 -17.59 0.46
C GLY A 11 -1.68 -16.94 0.95
N PHE A 12 -1.63 -15.79 1.64
CA PHE A 12 -2.79 -15.06 2.17
C PHE A 12 -3.09 -13.76 1.43
N GLU A 13 -2.49 -13.52 0.26
CA GLU A 13 -2.62 -12.26 -0.45
C GLU A 13 -4.04 -12.01 -0.97
N LYS A 14 -4.78 -13.06 -1.33
CA LYS A 14 -6.20 -12.97 -1.77
C LYS A 14 -7.11 -12.53 -0.62
N GLU A 15 -6.94 -13.13 0.56
CA GLU A 15 -7.68 -12.76 1.77
C GLU A 15 -7.33 -11.34 2.23
N CYS A 16 -6.05 -10.98 2.21
CA CYS A 16 -5.55 -9.66 2.57
C CYS A 16 -6.10 -8.58 1.61
N ALA A 17 -6.20 -8.90 0.31
CA ALA A 17 -6.78 -8.02 -0.72
C ALA A 17 -8.30 -7.85 -0.57
N ALA A 18 -9.03 -8.92 -0.27
CA ALA A 18 -10.46 -8.84 -0.02
C ALA A 18 -10.75 -8.03 1.26
N GLU A 19 -10.00 -8.27 2.33
CA GLU A 19 -10.13 -7.56 3.61
C GLU A 19 -9.91 -6.06 3.46
N ILE A 20 -8.84 -5.63 2.78
CA ILE A 20 -8.58 -4.20 2.61
C ILE A 20 -9.64 -3.54 1.72
N THR A 21 -10.12 -4.23 0.69
CA THR A 21 -11.14 -3.69 -0.22
C THR A 21 -12.49 -3.51 0.48
N ASP A 22 -12.89 -4.46 1.33
CA ASP A 22 -14.11 -4.34 2.15
C ASP A 22 -14.01 -3.19 3.17
N LYS A 23 -12.89 -3.12 3.90
CA LYS A 23 -12.69 -2.10 4.94
C LYS A 23 -12.53 -0.69 4.37
N ALA A 24 -11.86 -0.56 3.23
CA ALA A 24 -11.75 0.72 2.52
C ALA A 24 -13.10 1.13 1.94
N GLY A 25 -13.84 0.19 1.32
CA GLY A 25 -15.17 0.45 0.76
C GLY A 25 -16.20 0.93 1.78
N LYS A 26 -16.13 0.43 3.03
CA LYS A 26 -16.97 0.91 4.15
C LYS A 26 -16.73 2.36 4.55
N ARG A 27 -15.58 2.93 4.15
CA ARG A 27 -15.17 4.30 4.44
C ARG A 27 -15.21 5.18 3.20
N GLU A 28 -15.90 4.71 2.15
CA GLU A 28 -16.02 5.41 0.86
C GLU A 28 -14.67 5.61 0.15
N ILE A 29 -13.64 4.86 0.55
CA ILE A 29 -12.33 4.84 -0.09
C ILE A 29 -12.32 3.69 -1.08
N PHE A 30 -12.42 4.04 -2.36
CA PHE A 30 -12.45 3.07 -3.45
C PHE A 30 -11.09 2.94 -4.11
N GLY A 31 -10.77 1.71 -4.52
CA GLY A 31 -9.50 1.36 -5.12
C GLY A 31 -9.46 -0.10 -5.54
N PHE A 32 -8.32 -0.52 -6.09
CA PHE A 32 -8.10 -1.89 -6.51
C PHE A 32 -6.86 -2.48 -5.83
N ALA A 33 -6.97 -3.72 -5.38
CA ALA A 33 -5.86 -4.47 -4.82
C ALA A 33 -5.15 -5.27 -5.92
N ARG A 34 -3.85 -5.01 -6.13
CA ARG A 34 -2.98 -5.86 -6.94
C ARG A 34 -2.41 -6.98 -6.08
N VAL A 35 -2.73 -8.20 -6.46
CA VAL A 35 -2.31 -9.43 -5.80
C VAL A 35 -1.27 -10.12 -6.67
N LYS A 36 -0.14 -10.50 -6.08
CA LYS A 36 0.82 -11.43 -6.69
C LYS A 36 0.92 -12.65 -5.79
N GLU A 37 0.79 -13.83 -6.38
CA GLU A 37 0.84 -15.09 -5.63
C GLU A 37 2.24 -15.33 -5.06
N ASN A 38 2.32 -15.75 -3.79
CA ASN A 38 3.56 -15.99 -3.05
C ASN A 38 4.51 -14.79 -2.93
N ALA A 39 4.01 -13.57 -3.16
CA ALA A 39 4.81 -12.35 -3.03
C ALA A 39 4.93 -11.90 -1.56
N GLY A 40 3.97 -12.28 -0.70
CA GLY A 40 3.94 -11.84 0.70
C GLY A 40 3.58 -10.36 0.88
N TYR A 41 3.05 -9.72 -0.16
CA TYR A 41 2.53 -8.35 -0.07
C TYR A 41 1.37 -8.13 -1.03
N VAL A 42 0.52 -7.17 -0.69
CA VAL A 42 -0.59 -6.66 -1.49
C VAL A 42 -0.40 -5.16 -1.67
N ILE A 43 -0.68 -4.66 -2.87
CA ILE A 43 -0.66 -3.22 -3.15
C ILE A 43 -2.10 -2.79 -3.39
N TYR A 44 -2.61 -1.92 -2.53
CA TYR A 44 -3.90 -1.27 -2.72
C TYR A 44 -3.68 0.09 -3.40
N GLU A 45 -4.22 0.27 -4.60
CA GLU A 45 -4.16 1.53 -5.35
C GLU A 45 -5.52 2.23 -5.24
N CYS A 46 -5.54 3.34 -4.51
CA CYS A 46 -6.73 4.18 -4.38
C CYS A 46 -6.95 5.01 -5.65
N TYR A 47 -8.21 5.31 -5.97
CA TYR A 47 -8.52 6.18 -7.12
C TYR A 47 -8.13 7.63 -6.87
N GLN A 48 -8.39 8.17 -5.68
CA GLN A 48 -8.02 9.54 -5.36
C GLN A 48 -6.63 9.58 -4.71
N PRO A 49 -5.82 10.62 -5.02
CA PRO A 49 -4.45 10.72 -4.53
C PRO A 49 -4.34 11.02 -3.01
N GLU A 50 -5.40 11.55 -2.39
CA GLU A 50 -5.46 11.87 -0.95
C GLU A 50 -5.97 10.68 -0.10
N ASP A 51 -6.60 9.69 -0.75
CA ASP A 51 -7.25 8.60 -0.04
C ASP A 51 -6.28 7.63 0.62
N GLY A 52 -5.04 7.52 0.12
CA GLY A 52 -4.03 6.67 0.74
C GLY A 52 -3.67 7.12 2.16
N GLU A 53 -3.58 8.43 2.37
CA GLU A 53 -3.29 9.03 3.68
C GLU A 53 -4.51 8.99 4.59
N LYS A 54 -5.70 9.26 4.05
CA LYS A 54 -6.98 9.08 4.77
C LYS A 54 -7.15 7.65 5.25
N LEU A 55 -6.85 6.66 4.41
CA LEU A 55 -6.96 5.25 4.76
C LEU A 55 -6.10 4.92 5.99
N ILE A 56 -4.84 5.38 6.04
CA ILE A 56 -3.96 5.14 7.19
C ILE A 56 -4.42 5.87 8.46
N SER A 57 -4.93 7.09 8.30
CA SER A 57 -5.40 7.90 9.43
C SER A 57 -6.68 7.33 10.05
N GLU A 58 -7.63 6.94 9.20
CA GLU A 58 -8.95 6.56 9.65
C GLU A 58 -9.04 5.06 10.01
N LEU A 59 -8.40 4.17 9.23
CA LEU A 59 -8.50 2.72 9.45
C LEU A 59 -7.52 2.28 10.55
N PRO A 60 -8.01 1.78 11.70
CA PRO A 60 -7.14 1.30 12.75
C PRO A 60 -6.45 0.02 12.29
N PHE A 61 -5.12 0.00 12.38
CA PHE A 61 -4.29 -1.15 12.00
C PHE A 61 -4.69 -2.43 12.75
N SER A 62 -5.09 -2.30 14.02
CA SER A 62 -5.54 -3.43 14.86
C SER A 62 -6.77 -4.18 14.30
N SER A 63 -7.54 -3.55 13.41
CA SER A 63 -8.66 -4.22 12.79
C SER A 63 -8.24 -5.16 11.67
N LEU A 64 -7.06 -4.99 11.06
CA LEU A 64 -6.56 -5.84 9.96
C LEU A 64 -6.01 -7.16 10.51
N ILE A 65 -6.51 -8.28 10.00
CA ILE A 65 -6.15 -9.62 10.49
C ILE A 65 -4.97 -10.17 9.67
N PHE A 66 -4.96 -9.91 8.36
CA PHE A 66 -3.98 -10.52 7.45
C PHE A 66 -2.76 -9.63 7.19
N ALA A 67 -2.86 -8.33 7.45
CA ALA A 67 -1.76 -7.39 7.29
C ALA A 67 -0.87 -7.37 8.55
N ARG A 68 0.41 -7.71 8.40
CA ARG A 68 1.43 -7.61 9.45
C ARG A 68 1.97 -6.19 9.61
N GLN A 69 2.06 -5.47 8.52
CA GLN A 69 2.46 -4.07 8.50
C GLN A 69 1.90 -3.44 7.23
N TRP A 70 1.70 -2.12 7.28
CA TRP A 70 1.25 -1.35 6.15
C TRP A 70 1.92 0.01 6.13
N PHE A 71 2.05 0.58 4.93
CA PHE A 71 2.59 1.92 4.75
C PHE A 71 2.15 2.48 3.40
N VAL A 72 1.99 3.80 3.34
CA VAL A 72 1.73 4.52 2.10
C VAL A 72 3.03 4.62 1.32
N VAL A 73 2.95 4.42 0.01
CA VAL A 73 4.07 4.49 -0.92
C VAL A 73 3.75 5.50 -2.01
N GLY A 74 4.72 6.37 -2.29
CA GLY A 74 4.70 7.28 -3.42
C GLY A 74 5.04 6.57 -4.74
N ASN A 75 5.51 7.34 -5.72
CA ASN A 75 5.87 6.79 -7.02
C ASN A 75 7.01 5.76 -6.89
N CYS A 76 6.84 4.62 -7.57
CA CYS A 76 7.88 3.58 -7.60
C CYS A 76 9.14 4.15 -8.26
N CYS A 77 10.21 4.32 -7.47
CA CYS A 77 11.49 4.74 -7.98
C CYS A 77 12.23 3.50 -8.50
N ASN A 78 12.27 3.31 -9.83
CA ASN A 78 13.07 2.25 -10.42
C ASN A 78 14.56 2.64 -10.39
N ILE A 79 15.23 2.33 -9.28
CA ILE A 79 16.66 2.59 -9.09
C ILE A 79 17.50 1.50 -9.75
N TYR A 80 17.79 1.70 -11.04
CA TYR A 80 18.77 0.90 -11.78
C TYR A 80 20.20 1.39 -11.46
N ARG A 81 20.77 0.82 -10.40
CA ARG A 81 22.22 0.67 -10.10
C ARG A 81 23.14 1.77 -10.67
N ARG A 82 23.14 2.99 -10.11
CA ARG A 82 24.25 3.96 -10.28
C ARG A 82 24.30 4.93 -9.10
N LYS A 83 25.52 5.10 -8.56
CA LYS A 83 26.01 5.88 -7.39
C LYS A 83 25.39 7.26 -7.04
N THR A 84 24.44 7.80 -7.81
CA THR A 84 23.71 9.06 -7.59
C THR A 84 22.29 8.84 -7.04
N GLU A 85 22.13 7.92 -6.08
CA GLU A 85 20.83 7.41 -5.59
C GLU A 85 20.20 8.22 -4.42
N LEU A 86 21.00 8.77 -3.50
CA LEU A 86 20.50 9.41 -2.27
C LEU A 86 19.69 10.71 -2.51
N ARG A 87 20.04 11.51 -3.52
CA ARG A 87 19.28 12.74 -3.84
C ARG A 87 17.91 12.44 -4.44
N ARG A 88 17.75 11.36 -5.19
CA ARG A 88 16.45 10.96 -5.77
C ARG A 88 15.52 10.34 -4.73
N LEU A 89 16.06 9.51 -3.84
CA LEU A 89 15.29 8.97 -2.71
C LEU A 89 14.80 10.08 -1.77
N SER A 90 15.67 11.03 -1.42
CA SER A 90 15.29 12.16 -0.55
C SER A 90 14.37 13.19 -1.21
N ALA A 91 14.28 13.23 -2.55
CA ALA A 91 13.27 13.98 -3.27
C ALA A 91 11.92 13.23 -3.29
N CYS A 92 11.94 11.91 -3.43
CA CYS A 92 10.72 11.08 -3.44
C CYS A 92 10.05 10.97 -2.07
N CYS A 93 10.81 11.04 -0.97
CA CYS A 93 10.24 11.09 0.39
C CYS A 93 9.77 12.50 0.82
N ARG A 94 10.14 13.55 0.09
CA ARG A 94 9.77 14.95 0.41
C ARG A 94 8.56 15.46 -0.35
N ALA A 95 8.03 14.67 -1.28
CA ALA A 95 6.91 15.01 -2.17
C ALA A 95 5.65 14.24 -1.77
#